data_AF-A0A939SSX9-F1
#
_entry.id   AF-A0A939SSX9-F1
#
_cell.length_a   1.000
_cell.length_b   1.000
_cell.length_c   1.000
_cell.angle_alpha   90.00
_cell.angle_beta   90.00
_cell.angle_gamma   90.00
#
_symmetry.space_group_name_H-M   'P 1'
#
loop_
_entity.id
_entity.type
_entity.pdbx_description
1 polymer ?
#
loop_
_entity_poly.entity_id
_entity_poly.type
_entity_poly.pdbx_seq_one_letter_code
_entity_poly.pdbx_strand_id
1 'polypeptide(L)'
;MDQLDTHEISPVWLIPMVGNASPAFAGVDLGFPGLSKMLLFSALLCWALLCRLSSGVSCLFVLLPAEGHARPAIMVSAPAVIAVGLYCIYGGMNDVIEFMARTALFFAIVLISLWRRMIPDTFGRIWWGFTFPSTALASALIRVDAASMTTLNHTLALAALTFATFVVCSIIVMTVRQSLLTLCWGRHAKHSG
;
A
#
# COMPACT_ATOMS: atom_id res chain seq x y z
N MET A 1 35.07 -4.07 -5.52
CA MET A 1 33.74 -4.61 -5.15
C MET A 1 33.23 -3.66 -4.10
N ASP A 2 32.50 -2.66 -4.58
CA ASP A 2 32.15 -1.49 -3.79
C ASP A 2 31.23 -1.85 -2.63
N GLN A 3 31.49 -1.13 -1.55
CA GLN A 3 30.86 -1.19 -0.25
C GLN A 3 29.36 -0.89 -0.40
N LEU A 4 28.52 -1.93 -0.39
CA LEU A 4 27.08 -1.75 -0.19
C LEU A 4 26.88 -1.37 1.28
N ASP A 5 26.85 -0.07 1.55
CA ASP A 5 26.55 0.46 2.87
C ASP A 5 25.21 -0.12 3.33
N THR A 6 25.22 -0.85 4.44
CA THR A 6 24.10 -1.59 5.03
C THR A 6 22.92 -0.71 5.48
N HIS A 7 22.93 0.57 5.12
CA HIS A 7 21.93 1.58 5.41
C HIS A 7 20.93 1.83 4.24
N GLU A 8 21.13 1.23 3.06
CA GLU A 8 20.28 1.52 1.87
C GLU A 8 19.09 0.56 1.66
N ILE A 9 18.97 -0.51 2.44
CA ILE A 9 17.86 -1.47 2.32
C ILE A 9 16.63 -0.92 3.06
N SER A 10 15.86 -0.09 2.37
CA SER A 10 14.59 0.47 2.87
C SER A 10 13.38 -0.26 2.25
N PRO A 11 12.24 -0.39 2.95
CA PRO A 11 11.00 -0.93 2.37
C PRO A 11 10.48 -0.17 1.14
N VAL A 12 11.05 1.00 0.82
CA VAL A 12 10.84 1.73 -0.46
C VAL A 12 11.16 0.87 -1.69
N TRP A 13 12.06 -0.11 -1.57
CA TRP A 13 12.38 -1.04 -2.66
C TRP A 13 11.21 -1.92 -3.11
N LEU A 14 10.09 -1.93 -2.38
CA LEU A 14 8.85 -2.59 -2.79
C LEU A 14 7.99 -1.76 -3.78
N ILE A 15 8.35 -0.51 -4.08
CA ILE A 15 7.61 0.33 -5.04
C ILE A 15 7.66 -0.22 -6.48
N PRO A 16 8.83 -0.60 -7.05
CA PRO A 16 8.90 -1.22 -8.38
C PRO A 16 8.09 -2.51 -8.48
N MET A 17 8.05 -3.28 -7.39
CA MET A 17 7.29 -4.52 -7.29
C MET A 17 5.78 -4.27 -7.41
N VAL A 18 5.25 -3.32 -6.66
CA VAL A 18 3.84 -2.89 -6.77
C VAL A 18 3.52 -2.37 -8.17
N GLY A 19 4.41 -1.58 -8.75
CA GLY A 19 4.28 -1.07 -10.12
C GLY A 19 4.18 -2.21 -11.14
N ASN A 20 5.04 -3.22 -11.04
CA ASN A 20 5.05 -4.39 -11.93
C ASN A 20 3.79 -5.27 -11.79
N ALA A 21 3.15 -5.32 -10.62
CA ALA A 21 1.91 -6.07 -10.45
C ALA A 21 0.68 -5.35 -11.03
N SER A 22 0.71 -4.01 -11.14
CA SER A 22 -0.45 -3.20 -11.55
C SER A 22 -1.00 -3.52 -12.95
N PRO A 23 -0.18 -3.83 -13.98
CA PRO A 23 -0.65 -4.28 -15.29
C PRO A 23 -1.53 -5.54 -15.28
N ALA A 24 -1.50 -6.35 -14.22
CA ALA A 24 -2.38 -7.51 -14.09
C ALA A 24 -3.86 -7.12 -13.87
N PHE A 25 -4.15 -5.89 -13.46
CA PHE A 25 -5.51 -5.46 -13.13
C PHE A 25 -6.41 -5.29 -14.35
N ALA A 26 -5.86 -4.83 -15.47
CA ALA A 26 -6.60 -4.56 -16.71
C ALA A 26 -5.94 -5.18 -17.95
N GLY A 27 -4.68 -5.62 -17.87
CA GLY A 27 -3.96 -6.11 -19.04
C GLY A 27 -4.53 -7.42 -19.61
N VAL A 28 -5.23 -8.22 -18.80
CA VAL A 28 -5.98 -9.39 -19.30
C VAL A 28 -7.16 -8.94 -20.18
N ASP A 29 -7.96 -7.99 -19.70
CA ASP A 29 -9.12 -7.45 -20.43
C ASP A 29 -8.71 -6.69 -21.71
N LEU A 30 -7.51 -6.10 -21.71
CA LEU A 30 -6.92 -5.41 -22.86
C LEU A 30 -6.28 -6.36 -23.90
N GLY A 31 -6.31 -7.68 -23.68
CA GLY A 31 -5.79 -8.67 -24.63
C GLY A 31 -4.30 -9.02 -24.47
N PHE A 32 -3.67 -8.67 -23.34
CA PHE A 32 -2.27 -8.95 -23.03
C PHE A 32 -2.05 -9.92 -21.84
N PRO A 33 -2.71 -11.11 -21.80
CA PRO A 33 -2.64 -12.00 -20.64
C PRO A 33 -1.23 -12.53 -20.36
N GLY A 34 -0.42 -12.75 -21.40
CA GLY A 34 0.97 -13.22 -21.25
C GLY A 34 1.87 -12.21 -20.55
N LEU A 35 1.81 -10.93 -20.97
CA LEU A 35 2.59 -9.85 -20.37
C LEU A 35 2.13 -9.57 -18.93
N SER A 36 0.82 -9.53 -18.69
CA SER A 36 0.25 -9.37 -17.35
C SER A 36 0.73 -10.45 -16.39
N LYS A 37 0.76 -11.73 -16.82
CA LYS A 37 1.29 -12.85 -16.03
C LYS A 37 2.78 -12.70 -15.76
N MET A 38 3.58 -12.37 -16.78
CA MET A 38 5.02 -12.21 -16.65
C MET A 38 5.38 -11.13 -15.62
N LEU A 39 4.74 -9.96 -15.71
CA LEU A 39 4.98 -8.84 -14.81
C LEU A 39 4.49 -9.14 -13.39
N LEU A 40 3.33 -9.81 -13.24
CA LEU A 40 2.84 -10.23 -11.92
C LEU A 40 3.78 -11.24 -11.25
N PHE A 41 4.29 -12.23 -11.98
CA PHE A 41 5.21 -13.22 -11.40
C PHE A 41 6.57 -12.61 -11.06
N SER A 42 7.06 -11.66 -11.87
CA SER A 42 8.23 -10.87 -11.51
C SER A 42 8.01 -10.07 -10.23
N ALA A 43 6.83 -9.46 -10.07
CA ALA A 43 6.45 -8.77 -8.84
C ALA A 43 6.36 -9.73 -7.64
N LEU A 44 5.77 -10.92 -7.79
CA LEU A 44 5.70 -11.94 -6.75
C LEU A 44 7.09 -12.41 -6.31
N LEU A 45 7.99 -12.65 -7.26
CA LEU A 45 9.37 -13.07 -6.97
C LEU A 45 10.13 -11.95 -6.24
N CYS A 46 10.04 -10.72 -6.75
CA CYS A 46 10.66 -9.55 -6.14
C CYS A 46 10.13 -9.33 -4.71
N TRP A 47 8.82 -9.50 -4.50
CA TRP A 47 8.21 -9.44 -3.19
C TRP A 47 8.76 -10.49 -2.24
N ALA A 48 8.80 -11.76 -2.64
CA ALA A 48 9.24 -12.84 -1.77
C ALA A 48 10.70 -12.62 -1.30
N LEU A 49 11.57 -12.17 -2.20
CA LEU A 49 12.97 -11.87 -1.90
C LEU A 49 13.11 -10.63 -1.01
N LEU A 50 12.48 -9.52 -1.37
CA LEU A 50 12.58 -8.26 -0.64
C LEU A 50 11.82 -8.28 0.68
N CYS A 51 10.73 -9.03 0.81
CA CYS A 51 9.99 -9.15 2.06
C CYS A 51 10.86 -9.81 3.14
N ARG A 52 11.68 -10.81 2.79
CA ARG A 52 12.61 -11.41 3.76
C ARG A 52 13.67 -10.42 4.23
N LEU A 53 14.24 -9.66 3.29
CA LEU A 53 15.26 -8.66 3.55
C LEU A 53 14.69 -7.48 4.36
N SER A 54 13.53 -6.99 3.95
CA SER A 54 12.80 -5.90 4.62
C SER A 54 12.37 -6.27 6.02
N SER A 55 11.83 -7.48 6.26
CA SER A 55 11.39 -7.88 7.62
C SER A 55 12.55 -7.98 8.61
N GLY A 56 13.73 -8.45 8.16
CA GLY A 56 14.94 -8.45 8.98
C GLY A 56 15.39 -7.05 9.35
N VAL A 57 15.32 -6.12 8.40
CA VAL A 57 15.69 -4.71 8.59
C VAL A 57 14.63 -3.92 9.38
N SER A 58 13.33 -4.17 9.18
CA SER A 58 12.23 -3.53 9.90
C SER A 58 12.18 -3.90 11.38
N CYS A 59 12.56 -5.13 11.74
CA CYS A 59 12.75 -5.53 13.14
C CYS A 59 13.85 -4.68 13.82
N LEU A 60 14.91 -4.34 13.08
CA LEU A 60 15.98 -3.45 13.55
C LEU A 60 15.51 -1.98 13.64
N PHE A 61 14.63 -1.53 12.75
CA PHE A 61 14.07 -0.18 12.79
C PHE A 61 13.11 0.08 13.98
N VAL A 62 12.51 -0.95 14.58
CA VAL A 62 11.76 -0.80 15.85
C VAL A 62 12.66 -0.27 16.99
N LEU A 63 13.98 -0.43 16.86
CA LEU A 63 14.99 0.07 17.81
C LEU A 63 15.56 1.45 17.42
N LEU A 64 15.26 1.98 16.22
CA LEU A 64 15.79 3.27 15.74
C LEU A 64 14.78 4.41 16.01
N PRO A 65 15.25 5.66 16.20
CA PRO A 65 14.40 6.78 16.61
C PRO A 65 13.25 7.06 15.66
N ALA A 66 12.16 7.57 16.23
CA ALA A 66 10.84 7.78 15.64
C ALA A 66 10.81 8.88 14.55
N GLU A 67 11.52 8.65 13.47
CA GLU A 67 11.39 9.44 12.26
C GLU A 67 10.11 8.97 11.55
N GLY A 68 9.09 9.83 11.45
CA GLY A 68 7.74 9.54 10.98
C GLY A 68 7.69 9.03 9.53
N HIS A 69 7.84 7.72 9.35
CA HIS A 69 7.92 7.12 8.04
C HIS A 69 6.66 6.33 7.68
N ALA A 70 6.02 6.69 6.56
CA ALA A 70 5.02 5.84 5.89
C ALA A 70 5.61 4.53 5.32
N ARG A 71 6.91 4.28 5.54
CA ARG A 71 7.70 3.15 5.05
C ARG A 71 7.11 1.77 5.38
N PRO A 72 6.61 1.49 6.62
CA PRO A 72 6.03 0.19 6.93
C PRO A 72 4.69 -0.08 6.23
N ALA A 73 3.97 0.95 5.77
CA ALA A 73 2.67 0.76 5.12
C ALA A 73 2.78 0.02 3.77
N ILE A 74 3.94 0.10 3.13
CA ILE A 74 4.25 -0.60 1.87
C ILE A 74 4.25 -2.13 2.06
N MET A 75 4.48 -2.64 3.27
CA MET A 75 4.42 -4.07 3.54
C MET A 75 3.00 -4.64 3.41
N VAL A 76 1.97 -3.82 3.61
CA VAL A 76 0.56 -4.20 3.39
C VAL A 76 0.21 -4.19 1.91
N SER A 77 0.72 -3.20 1.18
CA SER A 77 0.32 -2.99 -0.21
C SER A 77 0.80 -4.10 -1.13
N ALA A 78 2.02 -4.57 -0.93
CA ALA A 78 2.64 -5.63 -1.72
C ALA A 78 1.79 -6.92 -1.81
N PRO A 79 1.45 -7.61 -0.69
CA PRO A 79 0.61 -8.81 -0.73
C PRO A 79 -0.82 -8.50 -1.18
N ALA A 80 -1.39 -7.33 -0.85
CA ALA A 80 -2.74 -6.96 -1.27
C ALA A 80 -2.85 -6.80 -2.80
N VAL A 81 -1.89 -6.12 -3.40
CA VAL A 81 -1.80 -5.89 -4.85
C VAL A 81 -1.58 -7.20 -5.60
N ILE A 82 -0.71 -8.08 -5.08
CA ILE A 82 -0.52 -9.43 -5.64
C ILE A 82 -1.84 -10.21 -5.59
N ALA A 83 -2.55 -10.21 -4.46
CA ALA A 83 -3.83 -10.91 -4.33
C ALA A 83 -4.84 -10.43 -5.38
N VAL A 84 -4.97 -9.12 -5.56
CA VAL A 84 -5.85 -8.53 -6.58
C VAL A 84 -5.42 -8.92 -7.99
N GLY A 85 -4.12 -8.86 -8.29
CA GLY A 85 -3.59 -9.22 -9.62
C GLY A 85 -3.79 -10.70 -9.95
N LEU A 86 -3.55 -11.59 -8.99
CA LEU A 86 -3.82 -13.03 -9.14
C LEU A 86 -5.30 -13.29 -9.38
N TYR A 87 -6.19 -12.62 -8.64
CA TYR A 87 -7.63 -12.73 -8.86
C TYR A 87 -8.05 -12.29 -10.27
N CYS A 88 -7.52 -11.15 -10.76
CA CYS A 88 -7.79 -10.68 -12.13
C CYS A 88 -7.28 -11.65 -13.20
N ILE A 89 -6.14 -12.32 -12.97
CA ILE A 89 -5.56 -13.26 -13.94
C ILE A 89 -6.26 -14.62 -13.95
N TYR A 90 -6.63 -15.14 -12.78
CA TYR A 90 -7.27 -16.45 -12.68
C TYR A 90 -8.80 -16.38 -12.82
N GLY A 91 -9.39 -15.20 -12.72
CA GLY A 91 -10.83 -14.99 -12.87
C GLY A 91 -11.68 -15.59 -11.76
N GLY A 92 -11.06 -15.91 -10.62
CA GLY A 92 -11.72 -16.59 -9.51
C GLY A 92 -10.83 -16.68 -8.27
N MET A 93 -11.44 -17.03 -7.15
CA MET A 93 -10.74 -17.20 -5.89
C MET A 93 -10.03 -18.55 -5.81
N ASN A 94 -8.83 -18.56 -5.24
CA ASN A 94 -8.09 -19.77 -4.91
C ASN A 94 -7.31 -19.57 -3.60
N ASP A 95 -6.75 -20.66 -3.06
CA ASP A 95 -6.04 -20.63 -1.78
C ASP A 95 -4.85 -19.67 -1.78
N VAL A 96 -4.19 -19.46 -2.92
CA VAL A 96 -3.04 -18.55 -3.04
C VAL A 96 -3.49 -17.09 -2.93
N ILE A 97 -4.58 -16.72 -3.60
CA ILE A 97 -5.17 -15.38 -3.52
C ILE A 97 -5.63 -15.11 -2.09
N GLU A 98 -6.32 -16.08 -1.49
CA GLU A 98 -6.78 -15.96 -0.11
C GLU A 98 -5.61 -15.81 0.87
N PHE A 99 -4.56 -16.62 0.71
CA PHE A 99 -3.35 -16.53 1.50
C PHE A 99 -2.68 -15.16 1.39
N MET A 100 -2.56 -14.61 0.18
CA MET A 100 -2.01 -13.26 -0.03
C MET A 100 -2.90 -12.18 0.62
N ALA A 101 -4.23 -12.27 0.48
CA ALA A 101 -5.16 -11.32 1.09
C ALA A 101 -5.11 -11.37 2.63
N ARG A 102 -5.07 -12.57 3.23
CA ARG A 102 -4.92 -12.78 4.67
C ARG A 102 -3.57 -12.29 5.19
N THR A 103 -2.50 -12.46 4.39
CA THR A 103 -1.17 -11.92 4.70
C THR A 103 -1.18 -10.40 4.72
N ALA A 104 -1.86 -9.76 3.76
CA ALA A 104 -2.03 -8.31 3.75
C ALA A 104 -2.81 -7.83 4.99
N LEU A 105 -3.89 -8.52 5.36
CA LEU A 105 -4.66 -8.21 6.56
C LEU A 105 -3.81 -8.33 7.84
N PHE A 106 -2.98 -9.37 7.95
CA PHE A 106 -2.05 -9.52 9.07
C PHE A 106 -1.11 -8.31 9.19
N PHE A 107 -0.46 -7.91 8.08
CA PHE A 107 0.40 -6.73 8.11
C PHE A 107 -0.37 -5.45 8.43
N ALA A 108 -1.62 -5.33 7.98
CA ALA A 108 -2.45 -4.17 8.29
C ALA A 108 -2.76 -4.07 9.80
N ILE A 109 -3.09 -5.20 10.44
CA ILE A 109 -3.31 -5.24 11.90
C ILE A 109 -2.03 -4.85 12.65
N VAL A 110 -0.88 -5.38 12.23
CA VAL A 110 0.42 -5.01 12.80
C VAL A 110 0.67 -3.50 12.63
N LEU A 111 0.39 -2.95 11.44
CA LEU A 111 0.56 -1.53 11.15
C LEU A 111 -0.32 -0.64 12.04
N ILE A 112 -1.58 -1.04 12.23
CA ILE A 112 -2.54 -0.33 13.10
C ILE A 112 -2.04 -0.29 14.55
N SER A 113 -1.42 -1.37 15.04
CA SER A 113 -0.82 -1.37 16.37
C SER A 113 0.36 -0.40 16.52
N LEU A 114 1.02 -0.07 15.40
CA LEU A 114 2.16 0.86 15.33
C LEU A 114 1.77 2.28 14.88
N TRP A 115 0.47 2.56 14.69
CA TRP A 115 0.02 3.77 13.98
C TRP A 115 0.55 5.08 14.60
N ARG A 116 0.64 5.18 15.93
CA ARG A 116 1.14 6.37 16.64
C ARG A 116 2.60 6.69 16.32
N ARG A 117 3.41 5.69 16.00
CA ARG A 117 4.83 5.87 15.65
C ARG A 117 5.03 6.19 14.17
N MET A 118 4.00 6.00 13.35
CA MET A 118 4.08 6.11 11.90
C MET A 118 3.54 7.42 11.35
N ILE A 119 2.59 8.04 12.05
CA ILE A 119 1.96 9.28 11.59
C ILE A 119 2.90 10.46 11.85
N PRO A 120 3.30 11.21 10.80
CA PRO A 120 4.08 12.43 10.97
C PRO A 120 3.26 13.52 11.68
N ASP A 121 3.91 14.29 12.56
CA ASP A 121 3.27 15.40 13.28
C ASP A 121 2.79 16.52 12.35
N THR A 122 3.45 16.68 11.19
CA THR A 122 3.11 17.71 10.20
C THR A 122 2.53 17.07 8.94
N PHE A 123 1.45 17.65 8.42
CA PHE A 123 0.90 17.24 7.13
C PHE A 123 1.89 17.54 5.99
N GLY A 124 2.09 16.55 5.13
CA GLY A 124 3.03 16.64 4.01
C GLY A 124 2.86 15.47 3.05
N ARG A 125 3.75 15.38 2.04
CA ARG A 125 3.66 14.37 0.97
C ARG A 125 3.65 12.93 1.48
N ILE A 126 4.26 12.67 2.64
CA ILE A 126 4.33 11.33 3.26
C ILE A 126 2.94 10.74 3.55
N TRP A 127 1.93 11.57 3.81
CA TRP A 127 0.55 11.12 4.09
C TRP A 127 -0.09 10.38 2.91
N TRP A 128 0.31 10.71 1.67
CA TRP A 128 -0.14 9.99 0.48
C TRP A 128 0.34 8.53 0.44
N GLY A 129 1.38 8.18 1.21
CA GLY A 129 1.85 6.80 1.33
C GLY A 129 0.86 5.84 1.98
N PHE A 130 -0.18 6.35 2.66
CA PHE A 130 -1.20 5.53 3.33
C PHE A 130 -2.43 5.24 2.46
N THR A 131 -2.67 6.01 1.42
CA THR A 131 -3.85 5.81 0.54
C THR A 131 -3.74 4.51 -0.22
N PHE A 132 -2.60 4.28 -0.86
CA PHE A 132 -2.41 3.11 -1.71
C PHE A 132 -2.50 1.77 -0.93
N PRO A 133 -1.84 1.58 0.23
CA PRO A 133 -1.96 0.34 0.99
C PRO A 133 -3.38 0.10 1.52
N SER A 134 -4.08 1.15 1.97
CA SER A 134 -5.44 1.00 2.51
C SER A 134 -6.46 0.64 1.43
N THR A 135 -6.38 1.25 0.24
CA THR A 135 -7.27 0.92 -0.88
C THR A 135 -6.96 -0.46 -1.48
N ALA A 136 -5.69 -0.85 -1.55
CA ALA A 136 -5.29 -2.19 -1.99
C ALA A 136 -5.83 -3.27 -1.03
N LEU A 137 -5.70 -3.06 0.28
CA LEU A 137 -6.22 -3.97 1.29
C LEU A 137 -7.74 -4.11 1.19
N ALA A 138 -8.47 -3.00 1.12
CA ALA A 138 -9.92 -3.02 0.94
C ALA A 138 -10.31 -3.79 -0.33
N SER A 139 -9.62 -3.56 -1.44
CA SER A 139 -9.84 -4.26 -2.71
C SER A 139 -9.62 -5.77 -2.62
N ALA A 140 -8.61 -6.22 -1.88
CA ALA A 140 -8.34 -7.63 -1.65
C ALA A 140 -9.42 -8.28 -0.78
N LEU A 141 -9.82 -7.63 0.33
CA LEU A 141 -10.82 -8.17 1.25
C LEU A 141 -12.23 -8.23 0.65
N ILE A 142 -12.60 -7.25 -0.19
CA ILE A 142 -13.85 -7.30 -0.94
C ILE A 142 -13.90 -8.53 -1.87
N ARG A 143 -12.77 -8.91 -2.48
CA ARG A 143 -12.69 -10.12 -3.32
C ARG A 143 -12.79 -11.41 -2.50
N VAL A 144 -12.22 -11.42 -1.30
CA VAL A 144 -12.37 -12.54 -0.34
C VAL A 144 -13.83 -12.72 0.07
N ASP A 145 -14.48 -11.61 0.39
CA ASP A 145 -15.89 -11.59 0.78
C ASP A 145 -16.83 -12.01 -0.36
N ALA A 146 -16.58 -11.52 -1.58
CA ALA A 146 -17.32 -11.93 -2.77
C ALA A 146 -17.19 -13.43 -3.10
N ALA A 147 -16.06 -14.04 -2.76
CA ALA A 147 -15.84 -15.48 -2.95
C ALA A 147 -16.50 -16.34 -1.85
N SER A 148 -16.50 -15.84 -0.61
CA SER A 148 -16.99 -16.55 0.57
C SER A 148 -17.72 -15.59 1.50
N MET A 149 -19.04 -15.48 1.30
CA MET A 149 -19.91 -14.59 2.07
C MET A 149 -20.15 -15.10 3.49
N THR A 150 -19.19 -14.80 4.37
CA THR A 150 -19.31 -15.02 5.81
C THR A 150 -19.47 -13.69 6.52
N THR A 151 -20.12 -13.67 7.68
CA THR A 151 -20.27 -12.44 8.48
C THR A 151 -18.92 -11.80 8.81
N LEU A 152 -17.90 -12.62 9.06
CA LEU A 152 -16.53 -12.16 9.30
C LEU A 152 -15.95 -11.50 8.05
N ASN A 153 -16.03 -12.12 6.87
CA ASN A 153 -15.45 -11.54 5.65
C ASN A 153 -16.15 -10.23 5.27
N HIS A 154 -17.48 -10.18 5.38
CA HIS A 154 -18.27 -8.98 5.10
C HIS A 154 -17.88 -7.83 6.02
N THR A 155 -17.76 -8.10 7.33
CA THR A 155 -17.36 -7.08 8.30
C THR A 155 -15.93 -6.60 8.09
N LEU A 156 -14.99 -7.49 7.77
CA LEU A 156 -13.61 -7.11 7.44
C LEU A 156 -13.52 -6.28 6.16
N ALA A 157 -14.21 -6.68 5.10
CA ALA A 157 -14.24 -5.95 3.84
C ALA A 157 -14.84 -4.54 4.03
N LEU A 158 -15.96 -4.44 4.75
CA LEU A 158 -16.61 -3.16 5.03
C LEU A 158 -15.76 -2.27 5.95
N ALA A 159 -15.14 -2.83 6.99
CA ALA A 159 -14.23 -2.10 7.86
C ALA A 159 -13.02 -1.56 7.10
N ALA A 160 -12.40 -2.37 6.25
CA ALA A 160 -11.27 -1.94 5.44
C ALA A 160 -11.66 -0.87 4.41
N LEU A 161 -12.84 -1.01 3.77
CA LEU A 161 -13.35 -0.04 2.81
C LEU A 161 -13.69 1.31 3.46
N THR A 162 -14.37 1.29 4.60
CA THR A 162 -14.70 2.51 5.35
C THR A 162 -13.42 3.21 5.83
N PHE A 163 -12.44 2.45 6.33
CA PHE A 163 -11.13 2.98 6.71
C PHE A 163 -10.39 3.60 5.53
N ALA A 164 -10.30 2.90 4.39
CA ALA A 164 -9.63 3.42 3.19
C ALA A 164 -10.31 4.70 2.68
N THR A 165 -11.64 4.73 2.68
CA THR A 165 -12.42 5.92 2.29
C THR A 165 -12.14 7.08 3.22
N PHE A 166 -12.13 6.85 4.54
CA PHE A 166 -11.81 7.86 5.52
C PHE A 166 -10.39 8.43 5.34
N VAL A 167 -9.39 7.58 5.11
CA VAL A 167 -8.00 8.00 4.85
C VAL A 167 -7.92 8.89 3.61
N VAL A 168 -8.53 8.46 2.50
CA VAL A 168 -8.52 9.22 1.24
C VAL A 168 -9.24 10.55 1.39
N CYS A 169 -10.45 10.57 1.96
CA CYS A 169 -11.20 11.80 2.19
C CYS A 169 -10.43 12.78 3.10
N SER A 170 -9.81 12.28 4.17
CA SER A 170 -9.01 13.12 5.08
C SER A 170 -7.85 13.79 4.35
N ILE A 171 -7.13 13.05 3.51
CA ILE A 171 -5.99 13.57 2.74
C ILE A 171 -6.45 14.59 1.69
N ILE A 172 -7.58 14.35 1.03
CA ILE A 172 -8.17 15.31 0.09
C ILE A 172 -8.49 16.63 0.82
N VAL A 173 -9.19 16.57 1.96
CA VAL A 173 -9.56 17.76 2.73
C VAL A 173 -8.31 18.53 3.19
N MET A 174 -7.30 17.83 3.71
CA MET A 174 -6.03 18.46 4.13
C MET A 174 -5.28 19.09 2.95
N THR A 175 -5.26 18.42 1.80
CA THR A 175 -4.61 18.93 0.58
C THR A 175 -5.31 20.19 0.08
N VAL A 176 -6.65 20.17 -0.02
CA VAL A 176 -7.44 21.33 -0.42
C VAL A 176 -7.22 22.50 0.54
N ARG A 177 -7.24 22.26 1.86
CA ARG A 177 -6.98 23.29 2.86
C ARG A 177 -5.60 23.93 2.67
N GLN A 178 -4.57 23.11 2.43
CA GLN A 178 -3.20 23.60 2.24
C GLN A 178 -3.07 24.41 0.95
N SER A 179 -3.68 23.95 -0.15
CA SER A 179 -3.69 24.67 -1.43
C SER A 179 -4.44 26.00 -1.36
N LEU A 180 -5.54 26.08 -0.60
CA LEU A 180 -6.26 27.33 -0.41
C LEU A 180 -5.45 28.34 0.41
N LEU A 181 -4.77 27.89 1.47
CA LEU A 181 -3.91 28.75 2.29
C LEU A 181 -2.73 29.32 1.49
N THR A 182 -2.09 28.52 0.62
CA THR A 182 -1.01 29.00 -0.24
C THR A 182 -1.49 30.02 -1.28
N LEU A 183 -2.70 29.83 -1.85
CA LEU A 183 -3.30 30.79 -2.77
C LEU A 183 -3.66 32.13 -2.11
N CYS A 184 -4.20 32.10 -0.89
CA CYS A 184 -4.51 33.32 -0.12
C CYS A 184 -3.24 34.12 0.22
N TRP A 185 -2.16 33.45 0.63
CA TRP A 185 -0.88 34.13 0.88
C TRP A 185 -0.23 34.68 -0.39
N GLY A 186 -0.28 33.94 -1.50
CA GLY A 186 0.24 34.40 -2.79
C GLY A 186 -0.49 35.63 -3.34
N ARG A 187 -1.80 35.76 -3.06
CA ARG A 187 -2.57 36.97 -3.40
C ARG A 187 -2.19 38.19 -2.57
N HIS A 188 -1.91 38.03 -1.28
CA HIS A 188 -1.47 39.14 -0.42
C HIS A 188 -0.09 39.69 -0.83
N ALA A 189 0.86 38.82 -1.16
CA ALA A 189 2.21 39.24 -1.58
C ALA A 189 2.23 40.04 -2.90
N LYS A 190 1.23 39.83 -3.78
CA LYS A 190 1.14 40.50 -5.08
C LYS A 190 0.47 41.88 -5.02
N HIS A 191 -0.20 42.21 -3.92
CA HIS A 191 -0.94 43.47 -3.75
C HIS A 191 -0.20 44.51 -2.89
N SER A 192 0.95 44.15 -2.34
CA SER A 192 1.80 44.98 -1.49
C SER A 192 3.16 45.32 -2.12
N GLY A 193 3.29 45.18 -3.44
CA GLY A 193 4.47 45.56 -4.22
C GLY A 193 4.12 46.56 -5.30
#